data_AF-A0A495SG51-F1
#
_entry.id   AF-A0A495SG51-F1
#
_cell.length_a   1.000
_cell.length_b   1.000
_cell.length_c   1.000
_cell.angle_alpha   90.00
_cell.angle_beta   90.00
_cell.angle_gamma   90.00
#
_symmetry.space_group_name_H-M   'P 1'
#
loop_
_entity.id
_entity.type
_entity.pdbx_description
1 polymer ?
#
loop_
_entity_poly.entity_id
_entity_poly.type
_entity_poly.pdbx_seq_one_letter_code
_entity_poly.pdbx_strand_id
1 'polypeptide(L)'
;MNKGIVLFLIGLFLLVGCSKTEDEVMITVTFDSKGGNDLAPQTFNSGSLVKESTPVDKGFTFVGWYYDEELQLPFKYSNVIRENSTLYAKWAPNVINPVTTSYSSNMNQILSFPHNLIFDESGILYLSTDAGIYKITSSGAISSFVSGNYWGMAFDSKGNLFALKPENTLSNIDKIDVSGIATPFLRVDYFASNLFFDKKNGELFINNFSFGKLNKIDALGNSSQFASGYGLVGDFTIDPYGNYYLADHSSIGTISSKGRYSWLVSNLNSPPSDLICDSKGNVYTGSIDNTINKITPTGAVVSFHLDNNYGGLRCMTIDKDENIYVVMSNQNSNYESLSSILKITY
;
A
#
# COMPACT_ATOMS: atom_id res chain seq x y z
N MET A 1 66.07 -88.43 10.74
CA MET A 1 66.75 -87.15 10.45
C MET A 1 65.68 -86.09 10.17
N ASN A 2 65.50 -85.13 11.09
CA ASN A 2 65.46 -83.67 10.86
C ASN A 2 65.17 -83.22 9.40
N LYS A 3 64.25 -82.33 9.02
CA LYS A 3 63.63 -81.06 9.54
C LYS A 3 62.44 -80.77 8.58
N GLY A 4 61.45 -79.91 8.81
CA GLY A 4 61.24 -78.87 9.79
C GLY A 4 59.84 -78.26 9.54
N ILE A 5 59.26 -77.73 10.61
CA ILE A 5 57.97 -77.06 10.68
C ILE A 5 58.05 -75.72 9.92
N VAL A 6 57.14 -75.46 8.99
CA VAL A 6 56.95 -74.14 8.39
C VAL A 6 55.81 -73.45 9.15
N LEU A 7 56.20 -72.47 9.96
CA LEU A 7 55.30 -71.60 10.73
C LEU A 7 54.95 -70.38 9.85
N PHE A 8 53.69 -70.23 9.44
CA PHE A 8 53.23 -69.01 8.76
C PHE A 8 52.72 -68.01 9.83
N LEU A 9 53.52 -66.99 10.10
CA LEU A 9 53.16 -65.84 10.95
C LEU A 9 52.16 -64.96 10.20
N ILE A 10 50.90 -64.95 10.65
CA ILE A 10 49.91 -63.95 10.24
C ILE A 10 50.18 -62.68 11.07
N GLY A 11 50.71 -61.65 10.42
CA GLY A 11 50.83 -60.32 11.00
C GLY A 11 49.46 -59.66 11.13
N LEU A 12 49.01 -59.43 12.36
CA LEU A 12 47.80 -58.69 12.68
C LEU A 12 48.05 -57.19 12.44
N PHE A 13 47.61 -56.65 11.30
CA PHE A 13 47.55 -55.20 11.08
C PHE A 13 46.34 -54.63 11.83
N LEU A 14 46.58 -54.02 12.99
CA LEU A 14 45.58 -53.15 13.63
C LEU A 14 45.52 -51.84 12.85
N LEU A 15 44.56 -51.73 11.93
CA LEU A 15 44.11 -50.45 11.38
C LEU A 15 43.43 -49.67 12.51
N VAL A 16 44.18 -48.81 13.18
CA VAL A 16 43.61 -47.77 14.05
C VAL A 16 42.95 -46.76 13.13
N GLY A 17 41.64 -46.91 12.92
CA GLY A 17 40.81 -45.90 12.28
C GLY A 17 40.75 -44.67 13.18
N CYS A 18 41.55 -43.66 12.87
CA CYS A 18 41.39 -42.33 13.44
C CYS A 18 40.26 -41.63 12.67
N SER A 19 39.01 -41.90 13.04
CA SER A 19 37.90 -41.05 12.60
C SER A 19 37.97 -39.75 13.41
N LYS A 20 38.52 -38.69 12.81
CA LYS A 20 38.22 -37.34 13.29
C LYS A 20 36.71 -37.16 13.21
N THR A 21 36.04 -37.05 14.35
CA THR A 21 34.72 -36.42 14.42
C THR A 21 34.93 -34.96 14.06
N GLU A 22 34.59 -34.57 12.84
CA GLU A 22 34.33 -33.15 12.55
C GLU A 22 33.15 -32.74 13.42
N ASP A 23 33.35 -31.75 14.30
CA ASP A 23 32.25 -31.17 15.06
C ASP A 23 31.21 -30.66 14.04
N GLU A 24 30.00 -31.23 14.09
CA GLU A 24 28.88 -30.79 13.27
C GLU A 24 28.51 -29.35 13.67
N VAL A 25 29.04 -28.37 12.94
CA VAL A 25 28.69 -26.97 13.15
C VAL A 25 27.26 -26.76 12.66
N MET A 26 26.32 -26.60 13.58
CA MET A 26 24.93 -26.27 13.26
C MET A 26 24.77 -24.78 12.96
N ILE A 27 24.04 -24.47 11.90
CA ILE A 27 23.66 -23.11 11.52
C ILE A 27 22.14 -22.97 11.56
N THR A 28 21.67 -21.75 11.79
CA THR A 28 20.25 -21.37 11.78
C THR A 28 19.95 -20.52 10.56
N VAL A 29 18.94 -20.93 9.80
CA VAL A 29 18.38 -20.16 8.68
C VAL A 29 17.02 -19.63 9.10
N THR A 30 16.89 -18.30 9.07
CA THR A 30 15.63 -17.60 9.33
C THR A 30 14.97 -17.25 8.01
N PHE A 31 13.63 -17.29 7.96
CA PHE A 31 12.85 -16.99 6.77
C PHE A 31 12.01 -15.73 7.02
N ASP A 32 12.39 -14.61 6.42
CA ASP A 32 11.58 -13.41 6.38
C ASP A 32 10.63 -13.51 5.17
N SER A 33 9.38 -13.87 5.45
CA SER A 33 8.34 -14.07 4.44
C SER A 33 7.96 -12.79 3.69
N LYS A 34 8.48 -11.61 4.09
CA LYS A 34 8.27 -10.32 3.41
C LYS A 34 6.78 -10.07 3.11
N GLY A 35 5.91 -10.36 4.07
CA GLY A 35 4.45 -10.17 3.99
C GLY A 35 3.61 -11.44 3.88
N GLY A 36 4.22 -12.61 3.60
CA GLY A 36 3.53 -13.91 3.68
C GLY A 36 3.36 -14.43 5.11
N ASN A 37 2.85 -15.66 5.28
CA ASN A 37 2.68 -16.26 6.61
C ASN A 37 4.01 -16.43 7.37
N ASP A 38 3.93 -16.43 8.70
CA ASP A 38 5.07 -16.71 9.56
C ASP A 38 5.64 -18.11 9.31
N LEU A 39 6.96 -18.19 9.23
CA LEU A 39 7.71 -19.43 9.05
C LEU A 39 8.68 -19.61 10.21
N ALA A 40 8.72 -20.83 10.77
CA ALA A 40 9.68 -21.16 11.81
C ALA A 40 11.12 -21.20 11.25
N PRO A 41 12.13 -20.69 11.98
CA PRO A 41 13.53 -20.89 11.62
C PRO A 41 13.89 -22.36 11.58
N GLN A 42 14.90 -22.71 10.77
CA GLN A 42 15.35 -24.09 10.60
C GLN A 42 16.86 -24.21 10.84
N THR A 43 17.30 -25.36 11.36
CA THR A 43 18.70 -25.62 11.69
C THR A 43 19.29 -26.71 10.80
N PHE A 44 20.49 -26.48 10.28
CA PHE A 44 21.17 -27.37 9.34
C PHE A 44 22.64 -27.54 9.72
N ASN A 45 23.28 -28.62 9.26
CA ASN A 45 24.73 -28.72 9.28
C ASN A 45 25.33 -27.65 8.34
N SER A 46 26.33 -26.92 8.81
CA SER A 46 27.10 -25.98 7.99
C SER A 46 27.63 -26.71 6.77
N GLY A 47 27.42 -26.13 5.59
CA GLY A 47 27.86 -26.78 4.35
C GLY A 47 26.82 -27.70 3.70
N SER A 48 25.68 -27.96 4.35
CA SER A 48 24.61 -28.81 3.80
C SER A 48 23.62 -28.04 2.92
N LEU A 49 22.84 -28.78 2.14
CA LEU A 49 21.75 -28.22 1.35
C LEU A 49 20.59 -27.82 2.27
N VAL A 50 20.17 -26.57 2.16
CA VAL A 50 19.02 -26.03 2.90
C VAL A 50 17.74 -26.48 2.21
N LYS A 51 16.84 -27.12 2.97
CA LYS A 51 15.49 -27.42 2.51
C LYS A 51 14.56 -26.28 2.93
N GLU A 52 14.23 -25.42 1.98
CA GLU A 52 13.41 -24.23 2.23
C GLU A 52 11.97 -24.57 2.67
N SER A 53 11.39 -23.68 3.47
CA SER A 53 9.92 -23.61 3.62
C SER A 53 9.35 -22.71 2.52
N THR A 54 8.21 -23.08 1.95
CA THR A 54 7.49 -22.24 0.99
C THR A 54 6.45 -21.42 1.74
N PRO A 55 6.56 -20.08 1.78
CA PRO A 55 5.53 -19.25 2.38
C PRO A 55 4.30 -19.23 1.45
N VAL A 56 3.16 -18.86 2.03
CA VAL A 56 1.90 -18.66 1.35
C VAL A 56 1.44 -17.23 1.61
N ASP A 57 0.97 -16.57 0.55
CA ASP A 57 0.32 -15.27 0.62
C ASP A 57 -1.01 -15.29 -0.16
N LYS A 58 -2.03 -14.62 0.38
CA LYS A 58 -3.30 -14.41 -0.32
C LYS A 58 -3.20 -13.21 -1.25
N GLY A 59 -2.85 -13.47 -2.51
CA GLY A 59 -2.81 -12.46 -3.57
C GLY A 59 -1.51 -12.48 -4.37
N PHE A 60 -0.52 -13.24 -3.91
CA PHE A 60 0.78 -13.36 -4.56
C PHE A 60 1.23 -14.83 -4.65
N THR A 61 1.92 -15.16 -5.74
CA THR A 61 2.65 -16.42 -5.98
C THR A 61 4.08 -16.25 -5.48
N PHE A 62 4.55 -17.20 -4.68
CA PHE A 62 5.94 -17.22 -4.23
C PHE A 62 6.90 -17.46 -5.40
N VAL A 63 7.86 -16.56 -5.59
CA VAL A 63 8.85 -16.62 -6.69
C VAL A 63 10.12 -17.35 -6.26
N GLY A 64 10.56 -17.11 -5.02
CA GLY A 64 11.80 -17.70 -4.49
C GLY A 64 12.39 -16.90 -3.34
N TRP A 65 13.43 -17.45 -2.72
CA TRP A 65 14.18 -16.83 -1.63
C TRP A 65 15.39 -16.04 -2.16
N TYR A 66 15.83 -15.04 -1.39
CA TYR A 66 16.97 -14.16 -1.69
C TYR A 66 17.84 -13.98 -0.44
N TYR A 67 19.14 -13.77 -0.63
CA TYR A 67 20.10 -13.55 0.47
C TYR A 67 20.09 -12.12 1.02
N ASP A 68 19.71 -11.17 0.17
CA ASP A 68 19.69 -9.75 0.44
C ASP A 68 18.25 -9.25 0.55
N GLU A 69 18.08 -8.22 1.38
CA GLU A 69 16.77 -7.60 1.60
C GLU A 69 16.28 -6.87 0.35
N GLU A 70 17.20 -6.43 -0.52
CA GLU A 70 16.94 -5.73 -1.78
C GLU A 70 16.54 -6.67 -2.94
N LEU A 71 16.48 -7.99 -2.70
CA LEU A 71 16.02 -9.03 -3.62
C LEU A 71 16.78 -9.09 -4.96
N GLN A 72 18.09 -8.85 -4.93
CA GLN A 72 19.00 -8.89 -6.09
C GLN A 72 19.76 -10.22 -6.21
N LEU A 73 20.05 -10.88 -5.09
CA LEU A 73 20.84 -12.11 -5.02
C LEU A 73 19.95 -13.34 -4.74
N PRO A 74 19.46 -14.04 -5.78
CA PRO A 74 18.55 -15.16 -5.60
C PRO A 74 19.24 -16.35 -4.91
N PHE A 75 18.53 -16.93 -3.95
CA PHE A 75 18.84 -18.23 -3.37
C PHE A 75 18.43 -19.31 -4.39
N LYS A 76 19.44 -19.95 -5.00
CA LYS A 76 19.22 -21.06 -5.94
C LYS A 76 19.66 -22.36 -5.28
N TYR A 77 19.06 -23.48 -5.71
CA TYR A 77 19.28 -24.85 -5.20
C TYR A 77 20.74 -25.34 -5.08
N SER A 78 21.74 -24.58 -5.54
CA SER A 78 23.17 -24.87 -5.40
C SER A 78 23.87 -24.10 -4.27
N ASN A 79 23.19 -23.18 -3.59
CA ASN A 79 23.84 -22.26 -2.67
C ASN A 79 23.86 -22.85 -1.25
N VAL A 80 25.04 -23.33 -0.88
CA VAL A 80 25.33 -23.87 0.44
C VAL A 80 25.49 -22.73 1.45
N ILE A 81 24.77 -22.79 2.57
CA ILE A 81 24.93 -21.83 3.67
C ILE A 81 25.91 -22.42 4.69
N ARG A 82 26.86 -21.59 5.16
CA ARG A 82 27.91 -22.00 6.11
C ARG A 82 27.85 -21.29 7.46
N GLU A 83 27.01 -20.27 7.58
CA GLU A 83 26.82 -19.46 8.77
C GLU A 83 25.34 -19.12 8.96
N ASN A 84 24.97 -18.57 10.12
CA ASN A 84 23.58 -18.15 10.34
C ASN A 84 23.18 -17.10 9.31
N SER A 85 22.00 -17.23 8.72
CA SER A 85 21.56 -16.36 7.63
C SER A 85 20.06 -16.15 7.66
N THR A 86 19.61 -15.04 7.09
CA THR A 86 18.18 -14.79 6.82
C THR A 86 17.95 -14.84 5.31
N LEU A 87 16.90 -15.54 4.90
CA LEU A 87 16.42 -15.55 3.53
C LEU A 87 15.16 -14.68 3.44
N TYR A 88 15.07 -13.88 2.38
CA TYR A 88 13.98 -12.94 2.13
C TYR A 88 13.12 -13.42 0.97
N ALA A 89 11.81 -13.51 1.17
CA ALA A 89 10.89 -13.99 0.14
C ALA A 89 10.66 -12.95 -0.95
N LYS A 90 10.66 -13.41 -2.21
CA LYS A 90 10.16 -12.63 -3.34
C LYS A 90 8.81 -13.17 -3.80
N TRP A 91 7.93 -12.23 -4.11
CA TRP A 91 6.56 -12.49 -4.51
C TRP A 91 6.30 -11.97 -5.92
N ALA A 92 5.53 -12.72 -6.70
CA ALA A 92 4.90 -12.29 -7.93
C ALA A 92 3.40 -12.16 -7.66
N PRO A 93 2.69 -11.20 -8.24
CA PRO A 93 1.26 -11.09 -8.02
C PRO A 93 0.50 -12.29 -8.60
N ASN A 94 -0.53 -12.76 -7.91
CA ASN A 94 -1.51 -13.65 -8.54
C ASN A 94 -2.27 -12.82 -9.56
N VAL A 95 -2.31 -13.27 -10.82
CA VAL A 95 -3.14 -12.63 -11.84
C VAL A 95 -4.60 -12.98 -11.57
N ILE A 96 -5.19 -12.29 -10.62
CA ILE A 96 -6.64 -12.18 -10.47
C ILE A 96 -7.03 -10.99 -11.31
N ASN A 97 -7.66 -11.25 -12.46
CA ASN A 97 -8.15 -10.16 -13.30
C ASN A 97 -9.32 -9.51 -12.57
N PRO A 98 -9.20 -8.24 -12.19
CA PRO A 98 -10.30 -7.55 -11.54
C PRO A 98 -11.52 -7.53 -12.45
N VAL A 99 -12.70 -7.71 -11.87
CA VAL A 99 -13.98 -7.53 -12.55
C VAL A 99 -14.46 -6.11 -12.30
N THR A 100 -14.68 -5.37 -13.38
CA THR A 100 -15.17 -3.99 -13.34
C THR A 100 -16.66 -3.96 -13.65
N THR A 101 -17.45 -3.33 -12.78
CA THR A 101 -18.89 -3.12 -12.97
C THR A 101 -19.23 -1.65 -12.80
N SER A 102 -20.24 -1.16 -13.53
CA SER A 102 -20.73 0.20 -13.31
C SER A 102 -21.50 0.26 -11.99
N TYR A 103 -21.05 1.11 -11.07
CA TYR A 103 -21.72 1.37 -9.80
C TYR A 103 -22.73 2.51 -9.93
N SER A 104 -22.39 3.54 -10.70
CA SER A 104 -23.31 4.59 -11.13
C SER A 104 -22.93 5.09 -12.53
N SER A 105 -23.93 5.29 -13.39
CA SER A 105 -23.78 5.64 -14.81
C SER A 105 -24.60 6.87 -15.19
N ASN A 106 -24.25 7.50 -16.33
CA ASN A 106 -24.94 8.67 -16.87
C ASN A 106 -24.92 9.90 -15.96
N MET A 107 -23.75 10.19 -15.38
CA MET A 107 -23.46 11.34 -14.53
C MET A 107 -23.38 12.68 -15.30
N ASN A 108 -23.87 12.68 -16.55
CA ASN A 108 -23.83 13.80 -17.50
C ASN A 108 -24.69 15.00 -17.11
N GLN A 109 -25.31 14.97 -15.92
CA GLN A 109 -25.94 16.13 -15.32
C GLN A 109 -25.26 16.45 -13.98
N ILE A 110 -24.40 17.48 -14.01
CA ILE A 110 -24.13 18.41 -12.90
C ILE A 110 -23.13 17.93 -11.82
N LEU A 111 -22.06 17.22 -12.22
CA LEU A 111 -20.89 17.01 -11.36
C LEU A 111 -19.61 17.39 -12.10
N SER A 112 -19.26 18.68 -12.04
CA SER A 112 -17.99 19.18 -12.56
C SER A 112 -16.89 19.07 -11.50
N PHE A 113 -15.70 18.64 -11.92
CA PHE A 113 -14.49 18.52 -11.11
C PHE A 113 -14.66 17.63 -9.87
N PRO A 114 -14.71 16.30 -10.01
CA PRO A 114 -14.63 15.42 -8.85
C PRO A 114 -13.24 15.48 -8.21
N HIS A 115 -13.23 15.60 -6.88
CA HIS A 115 -12.01 15.80 -6.11
C HIS A 115 -11.69 14.64 -5.17
N ASN A 116 -12.65 14.18 -4.36
CA ASN A 116 -12.43 13.11 -3.40
C ASN A 116 -13.65 12.21 -3.23
N LEU A 117 -13.41 10.94 -2.89
CA LEU A 117 -14.40 9.89 -2.78
C LEU A 117 -14.16 9.10 -1.48
N ILE A 118 -15.15 9.05 -0.58
CA ILE A 118 -15.02 8.33 0.71
C ILE A 118 -16.32 7.67 1.14
N PHE A 119 -16.22 6.57 1.88
CA PHE A 119 -17.35 5.96 2.56
C PHE A 119 -17.53 6.49 3.98
N ASP A 120 -18.78 6.60 4.43
CA ASP A 120 -19.08 6.58 5.87
C ASP A 120 -19.11 5.15 6.42
N GLU A 121 -19.16 5.02 7.75
CA GLU A 121 -19.21 3.73 8.45
C GLU A 121 -20.48 2.91 8.14
N SER A 122 -21.53 3.53 7.58
CA SER A 122 -22.75 2.83 7.14
C SER A 122 -22.66 2.34 5.69
N GLY A 123 -21.58 2.65 4.97
CA GLY A 123 -21.38 2.28 3.57
C GLY A 123 -22.04 3.22 2.56
N ILE A 124 -22.45 4.43 2.96
CA ILE A 124 -22.86 5.47 2.02
C ILE A 124 -21.60 6.12 1.45
N LEU A 125 -21.56 6.28 0.13
CA LEU A 125 -20.45 6.88 -0.60
C LEU A 125 -20.66 8.38 -0.73
N TYR A 126 -19.62 9.17 -0.49
CA TYR A 126 -19.63 10.63 -0.60
C TYR A 126 -18.63 11.05 -1.66
N LEU A 127 -19.06 11.92 -2.56
CA LEU A 127 -18.24 12.51 -3.62
C LEU A 127 -18.23 14.04 -3.46
N SER A 128 -17.05 14.64 -3.37
CA SER A 128 -16.87 16.09 -3.40
C SER A 128 -16.59 16.60 -4.81
N THR A 129 -17.07 17.82 -5.07
CA THR A 129 -16.94 18.53 -6.34
C THR A 129 -16.86 20.04 -6.11
N ASP A 130 -16.65 20.80 -7.20
CA ASP A 130 -16.75 22.27 -7.17
C ASP A 130 -18.17 22.78 -6.83
N ALA A 131 -19.20 21.97 -7.06
CA ALA A 131 -20.60 22.35 -6.82
C ALA A 131 -21.11 21.94 -5.43
N GLY A 132 -20.52 20.92 -4.83
CA GLY A 132 -20.99 20.37 -3.57
C GLY A 132 -20.46 18.99 -3.25
N ILE A 133 -20.96 18.46 -2.14
CA ILE A 133 -20.80 17.07 -1.74
C ILE A 133 -22.11 16.34 -2.03
N TYR A 134 -21.98 15.13 -2.57
CA TYR A 134 -23.10 14.28 -2.99
C TYR A 134 -23.02 12.94 -2.31
N LYS A 135 -24.18 12.42 -1.87
CA LYS A 135 -24.32 11.05 -1.38
C LYS A 135 -24.68 10.13 -2.53
N ILE A 136 -24.03 8.97 -2.61
CA ILE A 136 -24.34 7.89 -3.54
C ILE A 136 -24.70 6.65 -2.72
N THR A 137 -25.92 6.16 -2.88
CA THR A 137 -26.40 4.95 -2.18
C THR A 137 -25.78 3.69 -2.77
N SER A 138 -25.94 2.55 -2.08
CA SER A 138 -25.53 1.22 -2.58
C SER A 138 -26.16 0.82 -3.91
N SER A 139 -27.30 1.43 -4.27
CA SER A 139 -27.95 1.24 -5.57
C SER A 139 -27.44 2.21 -6.66
N GLY A 140 -26.45 3.03 -6.35
CA GLY A 140 -25.90 4.04 -7.26
C GLY A 140 -26.72 5.33 -7.39
N ALA A 141 -27.76 5.52 -6.56
CA ALA A 141 -28.61 6.70 -6.61
C ALA A 141 -27.92 7.90 -5.95
N ILE A 142 -27.98 9.07 -6.60
CA ILE A 142 -27.26 10.27 -6.17
C ILE A 142 -28.23 11.32 -5.63
N SER A 143 -27.82 11.98 -4.55
CA SER A 143 -28.51 13.14 -3.99
C SER A 143 -27.50 14.18 -3.52
N SER A 144 -27.78 15.46 -3.76
CA SER A 144 -27.00 16.56 -3.18
C SER A 144 -27.07 16.49 -1.65
N PHE A 145 -25.93 16.69 -0.99
CA PHE A 145 -25.83 16.69 0.46
C PHE A 145 -25.51 18.08 1.00
N VAL A 146 -24.49 18.74 0.43
CA VAL A 146 -24.08 20.10 0.80
C VAL A 146 -23.65 20.85 -0.46
N SER A 147 -24.07 22.10 -0.62
CA SER A 147 -23.59 22.97 -1.71
C SER A 147 -22.28 23.68 -1.34
N GLY A 148 -21.40 23.86 -2.32
CA GLY A 148 -20.15 24.62 -2.18
C GLY A 148 -18.96 23.92 -2.83
N ASN A 149 -17.87 24.65 -3.05
CA ASN A 149 -16.65 24.05 -3.61
C ASN A 149 -15.87 23.32 -2.51
N TYR A 150 -15.92 21.99 -2.52
CA TYR A 150 -15.23 21.13 -1.57
C TYR A 150 -14.24 20.22 -2.27
N TRP A 151 -13.03 20.10 -1.71
CA TRP A 151 -11.96 19.23 -2.20
C TRP A 151 -11.84 17.99 -1.31
N GLY A 152 -10.72 17.80 -0.62
CA GLY A 152 -10.52 16.67 0.28
C GLY A 152 -11.56 16.56 1.39
N MET A 153 -11.94 15.34 1.72
CA MET A 153 -12.87 15.02 2.78
C MET A 153 -12.32 13.92 3.67
N ALA A 154 -12.69 13.93 4.95
CA ALA A 154 -12.41 12.84 5.86
C ALA A 154 -13.46 12.74 6.97
N PHE A 155 -13.78 11.51 7.38
CA PHE A 155 -14.61 11.26 8.56
C PHE A 155 -13.73 11.07 9.80
N ASP A 156 -14.12 11.68 10.92
CA ASP A 156 -13.57 11.29 12.22
C ASP A 156 -14.16 9.96 12.71
N SER A 157 -13.61 9.42 13.79
CA SER A 157 -14.08 8.17 14.40
C SER A 157 -15.50 8.24 15.01
N LYS A 158 -16.09 9.44 15.08
CA LYS A 158 -17.47 9.67 15.54
C LYS A 158 -18.44 9.81 14.36
N GLY A 159 -17.96 9.72 13.12
CA GLY A 159 -18.76 9.86 11.90
C GLY A 159 -19.06 11.30 11.50
N ASN A 160 -18.34 12.30 12.06
CA ASN A 160 -18.46 13.67 11.58
C ASN A 160 -17.64 13.85 10.30
N LEU A 161 -18.24 14.47 9.28
CA LEU A 161 -17.55 14.79 8.04
C LEU A 161 -16.78 16.10 8.17
N PHE A 162 -15.52 16.09 7.79
CA PHE A 162 -14.70 17.29 7.62
C PHE A 162 -14.38 17.46 6.15
N ALA A 163 -14.59 18.66 5.62
CA ALA A 163 -14.41 18.92 4.20
C ALA A 163 -13.62 20.22 3.98
N LEU A 164 -12.63 20.12 3.09
CA LEU A 164 -11.74 21.20 2.73
C LEU A 164 -12.40 22.13 1.70
N LYS A 165 -12.32 23.43 1.93
CA LYS A 165 -12.69 24.50 0.98
C LYS A 165 -11.44 25.30 0.64
N PRO A 166 -10.85 25.08 -0.55
CA PRO A 166 -9.67 25.83 -0.97
C PRO A 166 -10.04 27.29 -1.26
N GLU A 167 -9.11 28.18 -0.94
CA GLU A 167 -9.06 29.56 -1.44
C GLU A 167 -7.72 29.78 -2.16
N ASN A 168 -7.46 30.97 -2.69
CA ASN A 168 -6.29 31.22 -3.52
C ASN A 168 -4.94 30.89 -2.84
N THR A 169 -4.79 31.23 -1.56
CA THR A 169 -3.52 31.07 -0.82
C THR A 169 -3.68 30.42 0.56
N LEU A 170 -4.92 30.04 0.90
CA LEU A 170 -5.29 29.51 2.20
C LEU A 170 -6.37 28.46 2.03
N SER A 171 -6.74 27.77 3.10
CA SER A 171 -7.85 26.83 3.04
C SER A 171 -8.67 26.85 4.33
N ASN A 172 -9.98 26.74 4.19
CA ASN A 172 -10.88 26.52 5.31
C ASN A 172 -11.29 25.06 5.36
N ILE A 173 -11.59 24.57 6.55
CA ILE A 173 -12.12 23.25 6.79
C ILE A 173 -13.45 23.46 7.49
N ASP A 174 -14.51 22.89 6.93
CA ASP A 174 -15.80 22.83 7.58
C ASP A 174 -15.99 21.47 8.24
N LYS A 175 -16.70 21.47 9.37
CA LYS A 175 -17.34 20.29 9.92
C LYS A 175 -18.79 20.27 9.45
N ILE A 176 -19.19 19.18 8.82
CA ILE A 176 -20.50 18.98 8.22
C ILE A 176 -21.25 17.91 9.03
N ASP A 177 -22.44 18.25 9.51
CA ASP A 177 -23.28 17.31 10.24
C ASP A 177 -24.05 16.35 9.32
N VAL A 178 -24.72 15.36 9.90
CA VAL A 178 -25.48 14.34 9.16
C VAL A 178 -26.63 14.91 8.30
N SER A 179 -27.09 16.12 8.60
CA SER A 179 -28.14 16.84 7.86
C SER A 179 -27.58 17.69 6.73
N GLY A 180 -26.26 17.80 6.60
CA GLY A 180 -25.59 18.59 5.57
C GLY A 180 -25.37 20.05 5.99
N ILE A 181 -25.51 20.38 7.28
CA ILE A 181 -25.22 21.72 7.77
C ILE A 181 -23.71 21.84 7.97
N ALA A 182 -23.09 22.73 7.20
CA ALA A 182 -21.66 23.01 7.27
C ALA A 182 -21.37 24.13 8.27
N THR A 183 -20.38 23.91 9.14
CA THR A 183 -19.92 24.88 10.15
C THR A 183 -18.41 25.05 10.06
N PRO A 184 -17.87 26.28 10.14
CA PRO A 184 -16.42 26.50 10.12
C PRO A 184 -15.74 25.75 11.27
N PHE A 185 -14.71 24.97 10.97
CA PHE A 185 -13.95 24.20 11.95
C PHE A 185 -12.53 24.73 12.14
N LEU A 186 -11.79 24.89 11.04
CA LEU A 186 -10.40 25.31 11.05
C LEU A 186 -10.07 26.15 9.82
N ARG A 187 -9.10 27.04 9.94
CA ARG A 187 -8.48 27.75 8.82
C ARG A 187 -6.98 27.54 8.87
N VAL A 188 -6.38 27.28 7.72
CA VAL A 188 -4.93 27.16 7.56
C VAL A 188 -4.43 28.19 6.55
N ASP A 189 -3.31 28.84 6.85
CA ASP A 189 -2.74 29.93 6.03
C ASP A 189 -1.83 29.41 4.90
N TYR A 190 -2.24 28.31 4.28
CA TYR A 190 -1.59 27.72 3.11
C TYR A 190 -2.62 27.01 2.25
N PHE A 191 -2.30 26.81 0.97
CA PHE A 191 -3.14 26.04 0.07
C PHE A 191 -3.04 24.55 0.41
N ALA A 192 -4.15 23.96 0.83
CA ALA A 192 -4.27 22.53 1.07
C ALA A 192 -5.04 21.85 -0.06
N SER A 193 -4.77 20.57 -0.28
CA SER A 193 -5.47 19.77 -1.30
C SER A 193 -6.32 18.65 -0.72
N ASN A 194 -5.90 18.04 0.40
CA ASN A 194 -6.61 16.90 0.99
C ASN A 194 -6.53 16.83 2.53
N LEU A 195 -7.42 16.04 3.14
CA LEU A 195 -7.58 15.84 4.59
C LEU A 195 -7.57 14.34 4.93
N PHE A 196 -6.95 13.96 6.05
CA PHE A 196 -6.90 12.57 6.50
C PHE A 196 -7.01 12.46 8.01
N PHE A 197 -7.83 11.52 8.49
CA PHE A 197 -7.79 11.11 9.89
C PHE A 197 -6.97 9.84 10.04
N ASP A 198 -5.99 9.87 10.93
CA ASP A 198 -5.46 8.65 11.53
C ASP A 198 -6.56 8.06 12.41
N LYS A 199 -7.28 7.06 11.90
CA LYS A 199 -8.40 6.43 12.62
C LYS A 199 -7.99 5.82 13.96
N LYS A 200 -6.72 5.45 14.14
CA LYS A 200 -6.21 4.83 15.37
C LYS A 200 -5.98 5.87 16.46
N ASN A 201 -5.37 7.00 16.11
CA ASN A 201 -5.00 8.03 17.07
C ASN A 201 -5.98 9.23 17.11
N GLY A 202 -6.91 9.32 16.15
CA GLY A 202 -7.86 10.42 16.00
C GLY A 202 -7.23 11.72 15.54
N GLU A 203 -6.06 11.66 14.89
CA GLU A 203 -5.25 12.82 14.52
C GLU A 203 -5.59 13.26 13.09
N LEU A 204 -5.80 14.56 12.90
CA LEU A 204 -6.07 15.13 11.58
C LEU A 204 -4.75 15.55 10.92
N PHE A 205 -4.57 15.11 9.68
CA PHE A 205 -3.49 15.50 8.80
C PHE A 205 -4.05 16.29 7.61
N ILE A 206 -3.29 17.30 7.19
CA ILE A 206 -3.63 18.17 6.06
C ILE A 206 -2.44 18.22 5.12
N ASN A 207 -2.68 17.95 3.83
CA ASN A 207 -1.66 18.14 2.81
C ASN A 207 -1.45 19.65 2.59
N ASN A 208 -0.23 20.12 2.83
CA ASN A 208 0.19 21.48 2.54
C ASN A 208 0.88 21.50 1.17
N PHE A 209 0.06 21.70 0.14
CA PHE A 209 0.48 21.67 -1.25
C PHE A 209 1.45 22.81 -1.58
N SER A 210 1.26 24.01 -1.00
CA SER A 210 2.14 25.17 -1.24
C SER A 210 3.62 24.91 -0.93
N PHE A 211 3.91 23.99 0.00
CA PHE A 211 5.27 23.77 0.49
C PHE A 211 5.76 22.33 0.37
N GLY A 212 4.96 21.42 -0.22
CA GLY A 212 5.30 19.98 -0.29
C GLY A 212 5.45 19.38 1.11
N LYS A 213 4.50 19.66 2.01
CA LYS A 213 4.54 19.24 3.41
C LYS A 213 3.28 18.52 3.81
N LEU A 214 3.41 17.63 4.79
CA LEU A 214 2.27 17.06 5.50
C LEU A 214 2.24 17.68 6.88
N ASN A 215 1.12 18.31 7.20
CA ASN A 215 0.93 18.96 8.48
C ASN A 215 -0.04 18.14 9.35
N LYS A 216 0.21 18.13 10.65
CA LYS A 216 -0.67 17.57 11.67
C LYS A 216 -1.36 18.70 12.41
N ILE A 217 -2.65 18.50 12.68
CA ILE A 217 -3.48 19.41 13.45
C ILE A 217 -3.65 18.83 14.85
N ASP A 218 -3.31 19.61 15.87
CA ASP A 218 -3.51 19.22 17.26
C ASP A 218 -4.98 19.42 17.71
N ALA A 219 -5.32 18.96 18.92
CA ALA A 219 -6.66 19.08 19.47
C ALA A 219 -7.12 20.54 19.69
N LEU A 220 -6.20 21.51 19.66
CA LEU A 220 -6.49 22.94 19.77
C LEU A 220 -6.64 23.60 18.39
N GLY A 221 -6.45 22.85 17.31
CA GLY A 221 -6.49 23.35 15.93
C GLY A 221 -5.18 23.92 15.42
N ASN A 222 -4.06 23.78 16.15
CA ASN A 222 -2.78 24.30 15.67
C ASN A 222 -2.21 23.37 14.60
N SER A 223 -1.80 23.96 13.47
CA SER A 223 -1.11 23.24 12.39
C SER A 223 0.39 23.23 12.64
N SER A 224 1.00 22.04 12.65
CA SER A 224 2.45 21.86 12.73
C SER A 224 2.94 20.91 11.64
N GLN A 225 4.18 21.09 11.18
CA GLN A 225 4.77 20.20 10.18
C GLN A 225 5.01 18.81 10.80
N PHE A 226 4.48 17.78 10.15
CA PHE A 226 4.74 16.39 10.51
C PHE A 226 5.85 15.78 9.64
N ALA A 227 5.79 16.00 8.33
CA ALA A 227 6.78 15.48 7.39
C ALA A 227 7.09 16.47 6.26
N SER A 228 8.26 16.30 5.64
CA SER A 228 8.79 17.13 4.55
C SER A 228 9.92 16.41 3.81
N GLY A 229 10.41 16.99 2.71
CA GLY A 229 11.57 16.47 1.97
C GLY A 229 11.21 15.61 0.76
N TYR A 230 9.95 15.66 0.37
CA TYR A 230 9.37 15.15 -0.86
C TYR A 230 8.89 16.33 -1.71
N GLY A 231 8.61 16.09 -2.99
CA GLY A 231 8.13 17.11 -3.92
C GLY A 231 6.69 17.58 -3.64
N LEU A 232 5.97 17.91 -4.71
CA LEU A 232 4.54 18.16 -4.60
C LEU A 232 3.84 16.84 -4.30
N VAL A 233 3.22 16.76 -3.11
CA VAL A 233 2.44 15.58 -2.72
C VAL A 233 1.18 15.54 -3.56
N GLY A 234 1.09 14.53 -4.43
CA GLY A 234 -0.11 14.25 -5.21
C GLY A 234 -1.26 13.86 -4.28
N ASP A 235 -1.01 12.87 -3.42
CA ASP A 235 -1.96 12.42 -2.41
C ASP A 235 -1.28 11.65 -1.26
N PHE A 236 -2.04 11.29 -0.23
CA PHE A 236 -1.56 10.64 0.99
C PHE A 236 -2.53 9.57 1.50
N THR A 237 -2.06 8.58 2.22
CA THR A 237 -2.94 7.61 2.90
C THR A 237 -2.26 6.98 4.11
N ILE A 238 -3.06 6.35 4.98
CA ILE A 238 -2.59 5.69 6.20
C ILE A 238 -3.18 4.28 6.20
N ASP A 239 -2.33 3.27 6.35
CA ASP A 239 -2.81 1.90 6.49
C ASP A 239 -3.40 1.64 7.89
N PRO A 240 -4.12 0.52 8.09
CA PRO A 240 -4.68 0.16 9.40
C PRO A 240 -3.64 -0.04 10.52
N TYR A 241 -2.37 -0.21 10.18
CA TYR A 241 -1.28 -0.40 11.14
C TYR A 241 -0.65 0.92 11.60
N GLY A 242 -0.96 2.03 10.91
CA GLY A 242 -0.44 3.36 11.17
C GLY A 242 0.82 3.69 10.36
N ASN A 243 1.06 2.98 9.26
CA ASN A 243 2.08 3.35 8.29
C ASN A 243 1.53 4.37 7.32
N TYR A 244 2.34 5.38 7.01
CA TYR A 244 1.95 6.52 6.20
C TYR A 244 2.54 6.39 4.79
N TYR A 245 1.73 6.64 3.78
CA TYR A 245 2.14 6.56 2.37
C TYR A 245 1.80 7.85 1.65
N LEU A 246 2.66 8.28 0.74
CA LEU A 246 2.42 9.47 -0.08
C LEU A 246 2.80 9.22 -1.53
N ALA A 247 2.13 9.94 -2.42
CA ALA A 247 2.48 10.04 -3.82
C ALA A 247 3.32 11.28 -4.07
N ASP A 248 4.46 11.10 -4.75
CA ASP A 248 5.35 12.17 -5.17
C ASP A 248 5.77 11.93 -6.63
N HIS A 249 5.31 12.80 -7.52
CA HIS A 249 5.47 12.64 -8.98
C HIS A 249 4.99 11.27 -9.46
N SER A 250 5.88 10.42 -9.98
CA SER A 250 5.58 9.06 -10.46
C SER A 250 6.05 7.99 -9.46
N SER A 251 5.98 8.27 -8.17
CA SER A 251 6.54 7.41 -7.13
C SER A 251 5.67 7.39 -5.89
N ILE A 252 5.79 6.31 -5.11
CA ILE A 252 5.15 6.15 -3.81
C ILE A 252 6.23 6.02 -2.76
N GLY A 253 6.12 6.78 -1.67
CA GLY A 253 7.01 6.65 -0.53
C GLY A 253 6.29 6.43 0.78
N THR A 254 7.04 5.97 1.78
CA THR A 254 6.58 5.78 3.14
C THR A 254 7.07 6.92 4.03
N ILE A 255 6.28 7.29 5.03
CA ILE A 255 6.70 8.17 6.12
C ILE A 255 6.74 7.37 7.42
N SER A 256 7.86 7.40 8.14
CA SER A 256 7.92 6.87 9.49
C SER A 256 7.07 7.71 10.46
N SER A 257 6.73 7.17 11.63
CA SER A 257 6.05 7.90 12.71
C SER A 257 6.79 9.15 13.21
N LYS A 258 8.07 9.32 12.84
CA LYS A 258 8.89 10.51 13.13
C LYS A 258 9.00 11.47 11.94
N GLY A 259 8.19 11.30 10.90
CA GLY A 259 8.16 12.19 9.74
C GLY A 259 9.28 11.97 8.72
N ARG A 260 10.07 10.89 8.83
CA ARG A 260 11.12 10.58 7.85
C ARG A 260 10.55 9.88 6.63
N TYR A 261 10.86 10.42 5.45
CA TYR A 261 10.45 9.92 4.15
C TYR A 261 11.44 8.92 3.55
N SER A 262 10.94 7.87 2.88
CA SER A 262 11.72 6.91 2.09
C SER A 262 10.91 6.39 0.90
N TRP A 263 11.57 6.06 -0.21
CA TRP A 263 10.90 5.48 -1.38
C TRP A 263 10.44 4.04 -1.10
N LEU A 264 9.19 3.74 -1.46
CA LEU A 264 8.67 2.37 -1.51
C LEU A 264 8.76 1.83 -2.95
N VAL A 265 8.28 2.64 -3.90
CA VAL A 265 8.32 2.38 -5.34
C VAL A 265 8.66 3.66 -6.06
N SER A 266 9.50 3.56 -7.09
CA SER A 266 9.83 4.67 -7.98
C SER A 266 9.54 4.33 -9.43
N ASN A 267 9.35 5.35 -10.26
CA ASN A 267 9.16 5.23 -11.71
C ASN A 267 7.91 4.44 -12.13
N LEU A 268 6.78 4.71 -11.48
CA LEU A 268 5.47 4.34 -12.01
C LEU A 268 5.26 4.98 -13.39
N ASN A 269 4.52 4.30 -14.26
CA ASN A 269 4.33 4.72 -15.65
C ASN A 269 3.61 6.07 -15.78
N SER A 270 2.79 6.43 -14.78
CA SER A 270 1.98 7.63 -14.76
C SER A 270 1.87 8.15 -13.33
N PRO A 271 1.77 9.48 -13.12
CA PRO A 271 1.58 10.04 -11.79
C PRO A 271 0.32 9.48 -11.10
N PRO A 272 0.42 9.08 -9.82
CA PRO A 272 -0.73 8.82 -8.97
C PRO A 272 -1.70 10.00 -8.92
N SER A 273 -3.00 9.72 -9.08
CA SER A 273 -4.07 10.69 -8.84
C SER A 273 -4.60 10.63 -7.41
N ASP A 274 -4.54 9.46 -6.78
CA ASP A 274 -5.12 9.17 -5.45
C ASP A 274 -4.44 7.92 -4.84
N LEU A 275 -4.49 7.79 -3.51
CA LEU A 275 -3.96 6.67 -2.73
C LEU A 275 -4.95 6.14 -1.68
N ILE A 276 -5.11 4.81 -1.67
CA ILE A 276 -5.92 4.10 -0.66
C ILE A 276 -5.19 2.85 -0.16
N CYS A 277 -5.59 2.32 0.99
CA CYS A 277 -5.03 1.09 1.57
C CYS A 277 -6.10 0.03 1.82
N ASP A 278 -5.78 -1.24 1.55
CA ASP A 278 -6.60 -2.37 1.99
C ASP A 278 -6.34 -2.74 3.46
N SER A 279 -7.16 -3.63 4.03
CA SER A 279 -6.99 -4.11 5.41
C SER A 279 -5.65 -4.82 5.67
N LYS A 280 -4.94 -5.24 4.62
CA LYS A 280 -3.63 -5.91 4.71
C LYS A 280 -2.46 -4.93 4.58
N GLY A 281 -2.73 -3.65 4.36
CA GLY A 281 -1.69 -2.62 4.18
C GLY A 281 -1.12 -2.56 2.77
N ASN A 282 -1.75 -3.20 1.77
CA ASN A 282 -1.40 -2.92 0.39
C ASN A 282 -1.91 -1.53 0.02
N VAL A 283 -1.08 -0.75 -0.67
CA VAL A 283 -1.43 0.56 -1.21
C VAL A 283 -1.96 0.38 -2.62
N TYR A 284 -3.07 1.03 -2.94
CA TYR A 284 -3.58 1.14 -4.29
C TYR A 284 -3.45 2.57 -4.75
N THR A 285 -3.04 2.73 -5.99
CA THR A 285 -2.99 4.03 -6.64
C THR A 285 -3.61 3.94 -8.02
N GLY A 286 -4.38 4.95 -8.39
CA GLY A 286 -4.85 5.13 -9.77
C GLY A 286 -4.09 6.24 -10.46
N SER A 287 -4.14 6.25 -11.78
CA SER A 287 -3.44 7.22 -12.61
C SER A 287 -4.33 7.72 -13.75
N ILE A 288 -3.96 8.90 -14.29
CA ILE A 288 -4.70 9.55 -15.38
C ILE A 288 -4.74 8.74 -16.68
N ASP A 289 -3.83 7.77 -16.83
CA ASP A 289 -3.79 6.83 -17.94
C ASP A 289 -4.71 5.62 -17.71
N ASN A 290 -5.62 5.69 -16.74
CA ASN A 290 -6.55 4.62 -16.36
C ASN A 290 -5.87 3.36 -15.79
N THR A 291 -4.58 3.43 -15.43
CA THR A 291 -3.87 2.36 -14.72
C THR A 291 -4.18 2.42 -13.23
N ILE A 292 -4.38 1.25 -12.62
CA ILE A 292 -4.38 1.08 -11.17
C ILE A 292 -3.22 0.16 -10.79
N ASN A 293 -2.40 0.61 -9.87
CA ASN A 293 -1.33 -0.18 -9.27
C ASN A 293 -1.72 -0.60 -7.86
N LYS A 294 -1.62 -1.91 -7.58
CA LYS A 294 -1.57 -2.45 -6.22
C LYS A 294 -0.10 -2.62 -5.83
N ILE A 295 0.28 -2.10 -4.68
CA ILE A 295 1.64 -2.08 -4.16
C ILE A 295 1.62 -2.73 -2.78
N THR A 296 2.41 -3.78 -2.61
CA THR A 296 2.54 -4.44 -1.31
C THR A 296 3.33 -3.59 -0.31
N PRO A 297 3.25 -3.89 1.01
CA PRO A 297 4.11 -3.24 2.00
C PRO A 297 5.62 -3.34 1.71
N THR A 298 6.05 -4.32 0.90
CA THR A 298 7.45 -4.53 0.49
C THR A 298 7.79 -3.91 -0.87
N GLY A 299 6.84 -3.23 -1.51
CA GLY A 299 7.06 -2.50 -2.76
C GLY A 299 6.84 -3.33 -4.03
N ALA A 300 6.39 -4.59 -3.93
CA ALA A 300 6.00 -5.35 -5.12
C ALA A 300 4.75 -4.74 -5.77
N VAL A 301 4.80 -4.51 -7.09
CA VAL A 301 3.76 -3.81 -7.86
C VAL A 301 2.99 -4.77 -8.77
N VAL A 302 1.67 -4.64 -8.78
CA VAL A 302 0.73 -5.25 -9.72
C VAL A 302 -0.02 -4.14 -10.41
N SER A 303 -0.06 -4.14 -11.74
CA SER A 303 -0.81 -3.14 -12.49
C SER A 303 -1.95 -3.80 -13.25
N PHE A 304 -3.09 -3.13 -13.30
CA PHE A 304 -4.15 -3.44 -14.23
C PHE A 304 -4.70 -2.14 -14.82
N HIS A 305 -5.24 -2.24 -16.02
CA HIS A 305 -5.65 -1.08 -16.80
C HIS A 305 -7.16 -1.14 -17.04
N LEU A 306 -7.85 -0.03 -16.77
CA LEU A 306 -9.28 0.09 -17.03
C LEU A 306 -9.53 0.40 -18.52
N ASP A 307 -10.80 0.41 -18.93
CA ASP A 307 -11.16 0.73 -20.31
C ASP A 307 -10.63 2.11 -20.74
N ASN A 308 -10.08 2.20 -21.96
CA ASN A 308 -9.59 3.44 -22.57
C ASN A 308 -10.72 4.40 -22.99
N ASN A 309 -11.98 3.99 -22.87
CA ASN A 309 -13.15 4.83 -23.11
C ASN A 309 -13.36 5.94 -22.05
N TYR A 310 -12.47 6.05 -21.05
CA TYR A 310 -12.50 7.10 -20.03
C TYR A 310 -11.39 8.14 -20.23
N GLY A 311 -11.65 9.37 -19.79
CA GLY A 311 -10.69 10.48 -19.87
C GLY A 311 -9.60 10.46 -18.78
N GLY A 312 -9.70 9.57 -17.80
CA GLY A 312 -8.74 9.43 -16.70
C GLY A 312 -9.41 9.13 -15.35
N LEU A 313 -8.70 8.40 -14.49
CA LEU A 313 -9.07 8.17 -13.09
C LEU A 313 -8.81 9.45 -12.27
N ARG A 314 -9.76 9.81 -11.40
CA ARG A 314 -9.70 11.03 -10.57
C ARG A 314 -9.42 10.74 -9.11
N CYS A 315 -10.31 9.96 -8.51
CA CYS A 315 -10.22 9.59 -7.12
C CYS A 315 -10.76 8.18 -6.92
N MET A 316 -10.40 7.56 -5.80
CA MET A 316 -10.77 6.20 -5.47
C MET A 316 -11.02 6.01 -3.98
N THR A 317 -11.73 4.94 -3.65
CA THR A 317 -11.95 4.51 -2.27
C THR A 317 -12.11 3.01 -2.21
N ILE A 318 -12.07 2.43 -1.02
CA ILE A 318 -12.27 1.00 -0.79
C ILE A 318 -13.36 0.79 0.25
N ASP A 319 -14.26 -0.17 0.01
CA ASP A 319 -15.26 -0.56 0.98
C ASP A 319 -14.74 -1.62 1.96
N LYS A 320 -15.52 -1.90 3.01
CA LYS A 320 -15.20 -2.91 4.03
C LYS A 320 -15.07 -4.34 3.50
N ASP A 321 -15.57 -4.59 2.29
CA ASP A 321 -15.52 -5.89 1.62
C ASP A 321 -14.34 -5.93 0.62
N GLU A 322 -13.43 -4.96 0.70
CA GLU A 322 -12.23 -4.79 -0.13
C GLU A 322 -12.51 -4.54 -1.62
N ASN A 323 -13.71 -4.05 -1.96
CA ASN A 323 -14.01 -3.60 -3.31
C ASN A 323 -13.54 -2.17 -3.50
N ILE A 324 -12.89 -1.91 -4.63
CA ILE A 324 -12.37 -0.57 -4.97
C ILE A 324 -13.40 0.16 -5.83
N TYR A 325 -13.67 1.41 -5.48
CA TYR A 325 -14.53 2.30 -6.24
C TYR A 325 -13.69 3.39 -6.83
N VAL A 326 -13.87 3.66 -8.13
CA VAL A 326 -13.08 4.66 -8.84
C VAL A 326 -13.99 5.62 -9.59
N VAL A 327 -13.64 6.90 -9.55
CA VAL A 327 -14.29 7.94 -10.32
C VAL A 327 -13.53 8.15 -11.61
N MET A 328 -14.24 7.98 -12.73
CA MET A 328 -13.69 8.16 -14.07
C MET A 328 -14.23 9.44 -14.70
N SER A 329 -13.37 10.20 -15.38
CA SER A 329 -13.78 11.38 -16.14
C SER A 329 -14.23 11.04 -17.57
N ASN A 330 -15.03 11.90 -18.19
CA ASN A 330 -15.41 11.77 -19.60
C ASN A 330 -14.20 12.02 -20.51
N GLN A 331 -14.13 11.31 -21.64
CA GLN A 331 -13.14 11.62 -22.67
C GLN A 331 -13.20 13.08 -23.11
N ASN A 332 -12.04 13.64 -23.41
CA ASN A 332 -11.87 15.01 -23.90
C ASN A 332 -12.41 16.11 -22.97
N SER A 333 -12.78 15.78 -21.73
CA SER A 333 -13.27 16.77 -20.77
C SER A 333 -12.15 17.44 -19.98
N ASN A 334 -10.87 17.20 -20.31
CA ASN A 334 -9.73 17.63 -19.49
C ASN A 334 -9.93 17.35 -17.99
N TYR A 335 -10.50 16.18 -17.68
CA TYR A 335 -10.77 15.73 -16.32
C TYR A 335 -11.88 16.51 -15.57
N GLU A 336 -12.59 17.41 -16.24
CA GLU A 336 -13.54 18.34 -15.62
C GLU A 336 -14.93 17.74 -15.43
N SER A 337 -15.30 16.66 -16.12
CA SER A 337 -16.64 16.09 -16.01
C SER A 337 -16.60 14.60 -15.70
N LEU A 338 -17.49 14.18 -14.80
CA LEU A 338 -17.58 12.79 -14.36
C LEU A 338 -18.34 11.93 -15.38
N SER A 339 -17.76 10.79 -15.73
CA SER A 339 -18.36 9.78 -16.62
C SER A 339 -19.15 8.74 -15.83
N SER A 340 -18.45 8.06 -14.91
CA SER A 340 -19.01 6.96 -14.14
C SER A 340 -18.24 6.76 -12.84
N ILE A 341 -18.91 6.07 -11.91
CA ILE A 341 -18.24 5.42 -10.78
C ILE A 341 -18.23 3.93 -11.09
N LEU A 342 -17.04 3.33 -11.07
CA LEU A 342 -16.85 1.91 -11.29
C LEU A 342 -16.58 1.21 -9.97
N LYS A 343 -17.13 0.01 -9.80
CA LYS A 343 -16.78 -0.92 -8.72
C LYS A 343 -15.89 -2.01 -9.28
N ILE A 344 -14.77 -2.25 -8.61
CA ILE A 344 -13.73 -3.20 -8.96
C ILE A 344 -13.67 -4.27 -7.87
N THR A 345 -13.80 -5.54 -8.26
CA THR A 345 -13.76 -6.68 -7.34
C THR A 345 -12.67 -7.66 -7.77
N TYR A 346 -11.97 -8.25 -6.80
CA TYR A 346 -10.90 -9.25 -7.02
C TYR A 346 -11.36 -10.64 -6.63
#